data_AF-A0A537IRH4-F1
#
_entry.id   AF-A0A537IRH4-F1
#
_cell.length_a   1.000
_cell.length_b   1.000
_cell.length_c   1.000
_cell.angle_alpha   90.00
_cell.angle_beta   90.00
_cell.angle_gamma   90.00
#
_symmetry.space_group_name_H-M   'P 1'
#
loop_
_entity.id
_entity.type
_entity.pdbx_description
1 polymer ?
#
loop_
_entity_poly.entity_id
_entity_poly.type
_entity_poly.pdbx_seq_one_letter_code
_entity_poly.pdbx_strand_id
1 'polypeptide(L)'
;MTMLAGFFGLVVGAHYIDIAGSSDKYLPYFPGMNRSAIRAVGVLAVLAGVAVGVYMSLVYSIWFLIFVVLGGFFALFYPIEKPKWLHTYAGFGVAWGFMPVLASYYIQALRIDLVGLALAVFLGITVVEMHHMAVLTNEKEYATETNKNARLLLKIHRAAAYAIGLILLISRLI
;
A
#
# COMPACT_ATOMS: atom_id res chain seq x y z
N MET A 1 8.35 -6.99 12.95
CA MET A 1 7.16 -7.80 12.61
C MET A 1 6.15 -7.05 11.76
N THR A 2 5.85 -5.77 12.01
CA THR A 2 4.99 -4.95 11.12
C THR A 2 5.44 -4.94 9.66
N MET A 3 6.75 -4.76 9.41
CA MET A 3 7.30 -4.83 8.05
C MET A 3 7.12 -6.20 7.40
N LEU A 4 7.18 -7.30 8.18
CA LEU A 4 6.99 -8.65 7.67
C LEU A 4 5.53 -8.90 7.30
N ALA A 5 4.59 -8.47 8.16
CA ALA A 5 3.16 -8.51 7.86
C ALA A 5 2.82 -7.68 6.62
N GLY A 6 3.37 -6.47 6.51
CA GLY A 6 3.20 -5.60 5.35
C GLY A 6 3.85 -6.15 4.08
N PHE A 7 5.03 -6.77 4.18
CA PHE A 7 5.72 -7.39 3.05
C PHE A 7 4.88 -8.52 2.45
N PHE A 8 4.44 -9.49 3.27
CA PHE A 8 3.63 -10.59 2.79
C PHE A 8 2.24 -10.14 2.34
N GLY A 9 1.57 -9.29 3.13
CA GLY A 9 0.21 -8.84 2.85
C GLY A 9 0.12 -7.89 1.65
N LEU A 10 0.83 -6.76 1.72
CA LEU A 10 0.66 -5.66 0.77
C LEU A 10 1.66 -5.72 -0.39
N VAL A 11 2.94 -6.00 -0.11
CA VAL A 11 3.98 -5.97 -1.16
C VAL A 11 3.86 -7.18 -2.08
N VAL A 12 3.77 -8.39 -1.51
CA VAL A 12 3.66 -9.62 -2.30
C VAL A 12 2.19 -9.93 -2.60
N GLY A 13 1.38 -10.12 -1.55
CA GLY A 13 0.02 -10.64 -1.67
C GLY A 13 -0.88 -9.79 -2.57
N ALA A 14 -1.13 -8.55 -2.15
CA ALA A 14 -2.02 -7.65 -2.88
C ALA A 14 -1.58 -7.40 -4.34
N HIS A 15 -0.27 -7.29 -4.61
CA HIS A 15 0.24 -7.10 -5.97
C HIS A 15 0.07 -8.35 -6.84
N TYR A 16 0.27 -9.55 -6.29
CA TYR A 16 0.03 -10.78 -7.05
C TYR A 16 -1.46 -10.94 -7.38
N ILE A 17 -2.35 -10.53 -6.47
CA ILE A 17 -3.79 -10.50 -6.73
C ILE A 17 -4.12 -9.50 -7.85
N ASP A 18 -3.54 -8.28 -7.84
CA ASP A 18 -3.69 -7.28 -8.91
C ASP A 18 -3.21 -7.83 -10.26
N ILE A 19 -2.01 -8.42 -10.29
CA ILE A 19 -1.42 -9.02 -11.51
C ILE A 19 -2.33 -10.09 -12.09
N ALA A 20 -2.88 -10.98 -11.24
CA ALA A 20 -3.80 -12.03 -11.69
C ALA A 20 -5.15 -11.48 -12.18
N GLY A 21 -5.58 -10.33 -11.66
CA GLY A 21 -6.82 -9.64 -12.06
C GLY A 21 -6.69 -8.84 -13.36
N SER A 22 -5.48 -8.37 -13.68
CA SER A 22 -5.26 -7.48 -14.81
C SER A 22 -5.44 -8.17 -16.17
N SER A 23 -6.28 -7.58 -17.02
CA SER A 23 -6.35 -7.87 -18.46
C SER A 23 -5.36 -7.03 -19.26
N ASP A 24 -5.20 -5.76 -18.91
CA ASP A 24 -4.59 -4.78 -19.81
C ASP A 24 -3.20 -4.31 -19.36
N LYS A 25 -2.87 -4.41 -18.06
CA LYS A 25 -1.58 -3.94 -17.52
C LYS A 25 -0.46 -4.96 -17.75
N TYR A 26 -0.72 -6.24 -17.47
CA TYR A 26 0.33 -7.28 -17.44
C TYR A 26 0.21 -8.34 -18.53
N LEU A 27 -1.01 -8.70 -18.95
CA LEU A 27 -1.23 -9.73 -19.96
C LEU A 27 -0.49 -9.48 -21.29
N PRO A 28 -0.39 -8.23 -21.81
CA PRO A 28 0.33 -7.99 -23.05
C PRO A 28 1.82 -8.40 -23.00
N TYR A 29 2.41 -8.41 -21.80
CA TYR A 29 3.80 -8.79 -21.57
C TYR A 29 3.96 -10.26 -21.18
N PHE A 30 2.91 -10.89 -20.63
CA PHE A 30 2.92 -12.27 -20.14
C PHE A 30 1.67 -13.05 -20.58
N PRO A 31 1.51 -13.36 -21.88
CA PRO A 31 0.28 -13.96 -22.42
C PRO A 31 0.01 -15.39 -21.91
N GLY A 32 1.05 -16.16 -21.58
CA GLY A 32 0.94 -17.54 -21.06
C GLY A 32 0.84 -17.66 -19.53
N MET A 33 0.61 -16.55 -18.84
CA MET A 33 0.65 -16.48 -17.38
C MET A 33 -0.50 -17.29 -16.73
N ASN A 34 -0.17 -18.23 -15.84
CA ASN A 34 -1.17 -18.97 -15.07
C ASN A 34 -1.76 -18.08 -13.96
N ARG A 35 -2.83 -17.37 -14.29
CA ARG A 35 -3.52 -16.42 -13.39
C ARG A 35 -4.02 -17.07 -12.12
N SER A 36 -4.51 -18.31 -12.19
CA SER A 36 -5.01 -19.04 -11.02
C SER A 36 -3.89 -19.33 -10.02
N ALA A 37 -2.72 -19.76 -10.51
CA ALA A 37 -1.55 -20.00 -9.66
C ALA A 37 -1.04 -18.70 -9.02
N ILE A 38 -0.94 -17.61 -9.79
CA ILE A 38 -0.50 -16.30 -9.25
C ILE A 38 -1.47 -15.78 -8.21
N ARG A 39 -2.78 -15.89 -8.47
CA ARG A 39 -3.80 -15.51 -7.49
C ARG A 39 -3.68 -16.34 -6.21
N ALA A 40 -3.46 -17.65 -6.33
CA ALA A 40 -3.27 -18.51 -5.17
C ALA A 40 -2.04 -18.09 -4.34
N VAL A 41 -0.91 -17.80 -4.99
CA VAL A 41 0.28 -17.27 -4.31
C VAL A 41 -0.03 -15.94 -3.62
N GLY A 42 -0.75 -15.04 -4.29
CA GLY A 42 -1.17 -13.77 -3.71
C GLY A 42 -2.02 -13.94 -2.46
N VAL A 43 -3.06 -14.79 -2.51
CA VAL A 43 -3.93 -15.08 -1.37
C VAL A 43 -3.14 -15.71 -0.22
N LEU A 44 -2.27 -16.69 -0.51
CA LEU A 44 -1.44 -17.34 0.52
C LEU A 44 -0.48 -16.35 1.19
N ALA A 45 0.12 -15.43 0.43
CA ALA A 45 0.96 -14.38 0.98
C ALA A 45 0.15 -13.41 1.86
N VAL A 46 -1.08 -13.04 1.46
CA VAL A 46 -1.95 -12.25 2.35
C VAL A 46 -2.25 -12.99 3.65
N LEU A 47 -2.59 -14.27 3.59
CA LEU A 47 -2.84 -15.08 4.78
C LEU A 47 -1.61 -15.19 5.69
N ALA A 48 -0.40 -15.30 5.12
CA ALA A 48 0.84 -15.26 5.89
C ALA A 48 1.02 -13.90 6.61
N GLY A 49 0.75 -12.78 5.92
CA GLY A 49 0.77 -11.45 6.52
C GLY A 49 -0.26 -11.29 7.65
N VAL A 50 -1.48 -11.79 7.44
CA VAL A 50 -2.54 -11.83 8.45
C VAL A 50 -2.13 -12.67 9.65
N ALA A 51 -1.54 -13.85 9.44
CA ALA A 51 -1.06 -14.70 10.55
C ALA A 51 0.00 -14.00 11.40
N VAL A 52 0.95 -13.30 10.78
CA VAL A 52 1.93 -12.45 11.51
C VAL A 52 1.21 -11.34 12.28
N GLY A 53 0.22 -10.69 11.66
CA GLY A 53 -0.61 -9.67 12.31
C GLY A 53 -1.36 -10.20 13.53
N VAL A 54 -2.04 -11.35 13.41
CA VAL A 54 -2.76 -12.01 14.51
C VAL A 54 -1.79 -12.36 15.64
N TYR A 55 -0.64 -12.93 15.32
CA TYR A 55 0.41 -13.19 16.32
C TYR A 55 0.81 -11.91 17.06
N MET A 56 1.04 -10.81 16.34
CA MET A 56 1.33 -9.51 16.97
C MET A 56 0.19 -9.03 17.87
N SER A 57 -1.07 -9.24 17.46
CA SER A 57 -2.20 -8.85 18.29
C SER A 57 -2.28 -9.65 19.59
N LEU A 58 -2.03 -10.95 19.53
CA LEU A 58 -2.04 -11.81 20.72
C LEU A 58 -0.90 -11.48 21.69
N VAL A 59 0.26 -11.10 21.17
CA VAL A 59 1.46 -10.82 21.98
C VAL A 59 1.47 -9.39 22.54
N TYR A 60 1.07 -8.39 21.76
CA TYR A 60 1.27 -6.98 22.11
C TYR A 60 -0.02 -6.23 22.45
N SER A 61 -1.10 -6.43 21.69
CA SER A 61 -2.39 -5.78 21.95
C SER A 61 -3.50 -6.40 21.11
N ILE A 62 -4.53 -6.94 21.77
CA ILE A 62 -5.67 -7.56 21.08
C ILE A 62 -6.40 -6.57 20.16
N TRP A 63 -6.39 -5.28 20.50
CA TRP A 63 -6.98 -4.21 19.69
C TRP A 63 -6.28 -4.03 18.34
N PHE A 64 -5.04 -4.51 18.20
CA PHE A 64 -4.34 -4.51 16.92
C PHE A 64 -5.06 -5.36 15.87
N LEU A 65 -5.90 -6.32 16.28
CA LEU A 65 -6.68 -7.15 15.35
C LEU A 65 -7.57 -6.33 14.42
N ILE A 66 -8.04 -5.15 14.84
CA ILE A 66 -8.84 -4.26 13.99
C ILE A 66 -8.05 -3.90 12.73
N PHE A 67 -6.77 -3.53 12.89
CA PHE A 67 -5.89 -3.22 11.76
C PHE A 67 -5.58 -4.44 10.91
N VAL A 68 -5.44 -5.62 11.53
CA VAL A 68 -5.19 -6.88 10.82
C VAL A 68 -6.37 -7.27 9.94
N VAL A 69 -7.59 -7.20 10.47
CA VAL A 69 -8.83 -7.51 9.74
C VAL A 69 -9.02 -6.53 8.59
N LEU A 70 -8.93 -5.23 8.86
CA LEU A 70 -9.10 -4.20 7.81
C LEU A 70 -7.98 -4.26 6.77
N GLY A 71 -6.73 -4.43 7.19
CA GLY A 71 -5.59 -4.55 6.30
C GLY A 71 -5.67 -5.80 5.43
N GLY A 72 -6.06 -6.95 6.00
CA GLY A 72 -6.31 -8.18 5.24
C GLY A 72 -7.46 -8.03 4.25
N PHE A 73 -8.56 -7.39 4.65
CA PHE A 73 -9.67 -7.07 3.75
C PHE A 73 -9.19 -6.22 2.56
N PHE A 74 -8.50 -5.11 2.80
CA PHE A 74 -8.02 -4.28 1.71
C PHE A 74 -7.00 -5.00 0.82
N ALA A 75 -6.08 -5.77 1.40
CA ALA A 75 -5.09 -6.54 0.64
C ALA A 75 -5.72 -7.58 -0.29
N LEU A 76 -6.85 -8.17 0.09
CA LEU A 76 -7.57 -9.15 -0.74
C LEU A 76 -8.47 -8.49 -1.78
N PHE A 77 -9.23 -7.46 -1.38
CA PHE A 77 -10.39 -7.02 -2.16
C PHE A 77 -10.14 -5.76 -2.99
N TYR A 78 -9.30 -4.84 -2.54
CA TYR A 78 -9.05 -3.62 -3.33
C TYR A 78 -8.31 -3.91 -4.66
N PRO A 79 -7.32 -4.83 -4.73
CA PRO A 79 -6.66 -5.20 -5.99
C PRO A 79 -7.58 -5.84 -7.04
N ILE A 80 -8.76 -6.33 -6.63
CA ILE A 80 -9.73 -6.96 -7.55
C ILE A 80 -10.46 -5.90 -8.39
N GLU A 81 -10.37 -4.61 -8.02
CA GLU A 81 -11.04 -3.48 -8.68
C GLU A 81 -12.58 -3.59 -8.69
N LYS A 82 -13.15 -4.57 -7.97
CA LYS A 82 -14.59 -4.81 -7.81
C LYS A 82 -14.92 -5.12 -6.34
N PRO A 83 -15.99 -4.54 -5.79
CA PRO A 83 -16.88 -3.54 -6.40
C PRO A 83 -16.22 -2.15 -6.52
N LYS A 84 -16.61 -1.37 -7.53
CA LYS A 84 -15.99 -0.06 -7.83
C LYS A 84 -16.01 0.95 -6.67
N TRP A 85 -16.96 0.82 -5.74
CA TRP A 85 -17.03 1.70 -4.57
C TRP A 85 -15.82 1.52 -3.64
N LEU A 86 -15.20 0.33 -3.63
CA LEU A 86 -13.99 0.05 -2.85
C LEU A 86 -12.74 0.58 -3.56
N HIS A 87 -12.71 0.50 -4.89
CA HIS A 87 -11.58 0.91 -5.72
C HIS A 87 -11.71 2.39 -6.13
N THR A 88 -11.58 3.27 -5.14
CA THR A 88 -11.60 4.73 -5.30
C THR A 88 -10.29 5.35 -4.80
N TYR A 89 -9.99 6.60 -5.17
CA TYR A 89 -8.84 7.32 -4.61
C TYR A 89 -8.90 7.41 -3.08
N ALA A 90 -10.09 7.61 -2.49
CA ALA A 90 -10.25 7.59 -1.05
C ALA A 90 -9.94 6.20 -0.47
N GLY A 91 -10.46 5.13 -1.09
CA GLY A 91 -10.13 3.76 -0.73
C GLY A 91 -8.63 3.47 -0.80
N PHE A 92 -7.96 3.97 -1.84
CA PHE A 92 -6.51 3.85 -2.02
C PHE A 92 -5.76 4.56 -0.89
N GLY A 93 -6.10 5.82 -0.60
CA GLY A 93 -5.47 6.60 0.46
C GLY A 93 -5.63 5.96 1.82
N VAL A 94 -6.83 5.43 2.11
CA VAL A 94 -7.10 4.71 3.36
C VAL A 94 -6.26 3.44 3.45
N ALA A 95 -6.23 2.63 2.41
CA ALA A 95 -5.68 1.28 2.47
C ALA A 95 -4.16 1.19 2.23
N TRP A 96 -3.58 2.06 1.40
CA TRP A 96 -2.14 2.07 1.07
C TRP A 96 -1.33 3.13 1.82
N GLY A 97 -1.98 4.12 2.45
CA GLY A 97 -1.30 5.19 3.19
C GLY A 97 -1.71 5.26 4.65
N PHE A 98 -2.98 5.60 4.93
CA PHE A 98 -3.47 5.87 6.28
C PHE A 98 -3.39 4.64 7.20
N MET A 99 -4.00 3.52 6.80
CA MET A 99 -4.12 2.34 7.66
C MET A 99 -2.76 1.70 7.99
N PRO A 100 -1.84 1.47 7.03
CA PRO A 100 -0.53 0.89 7.34
C PRO A 100 0.29 1.74 8.32
N VAL A 101 0.20 3.07 8.19
CA VAL A 101 0.91 4.02 9.04
C VAL A 101 0.31 4.05 10.44
N LEU A 102 -1.02 4.17 10.54
CA LEU A 102 -1.70 4.19 11.84
C LEU A 102 -1.54 2.87 12.59
N ALA A 103 -1.61 1.73 11.89
CA ALA A 103 -1.37 0.41 12.46
C ALA A 103 0.07 0.31 13.01
N SER A 104 1.05 0.74 12.22
CA SER A 104 2.46 0.69 12.62
C SER A 104 2.76 1.63 13.77
N TYR A 105 2.14 2.81 13.81
CA TYR A 105 2.23 3.73 14.94
C TYR A 105 1.60 3.12 16.19
N TYR A 106 0.37 2.63 16.09
CA TYR A 106 -0.37 2.06 17.21
C TYR A 106 0.39 0.93 17.88
N ILE A 107 0.94 -0.02 17.12
CA ILE A 107 1.62 -1.17 17.74
C ILE A 107 2.97 -0.82 18.38
N GLN A 108 3.56 0.33 18.01
CA GLN A 108 4.78 0.85 18.62
C GLN A 108 4.50 1.71 19.86
N ALA A 109 3.44 2.52 19.82
CA ALA A 109 3.10 3.46 20.88
C ALA A 109 2.01 2.95 21.84
N LEU A 110 1.32 1.87 21.47
CA LEU A 110 0.13 1.30 22.12
C LEU A 110 -0.99 2.31 22.40
N ARG A 111 -1.04 3.37 21.60
CA ARG A 111 -2.04 4.44 21.69
C ARG A 111 -2.27 5.08 20.33
N ILE A 112 -3.38 5.79 20.21
CA ILE A 112 -3.66 6.70 19.10
C ILE A 112 -3.73 8.10 19.69
N ASP A 113 -2.84 8.98 19.23
CA ASP A 113 -2.83 10.40 19.58
C ASP A 113 -2.85 11.25 18.30
N LEU A 114 -2.94 12.57 18.46
CA LEU A 114 -3.04 13.50 17.34
C LEU A 114 -1.83 13.43 16.40
N VAL A 115 -0.65 13.09 16.91
CA VAL A 115 0.57 12.97 16.10
C VAL A 115 0.48 11.75 15.19
N GLY A 116 0.12 10.59 15.74
CA GLY A 116 -0.08 9.36 14.96
C GLY A 116 -1.18 9.51 13.91
N LEU A 117 -2.29 10.16 14.29
CA LEU A 117 -3.40 10.41 13.36
C LEU A 117 -3.01 11.39 12.24
N ALA A 118 -2.36 12.51 12.57
CA ALA A 118 -1.92 13.49 11.58
C ALA A 118 -0.93 12.87 10.58
N LEU A 119 0.01 12.06 11.07
CA LEU A 119 0.95 11.34 10.22
C LEU A 119 0.24 10.36 9.28
N ALA A 120 -0.74 9.62 9.77
CA ALA A 120 -1.53 8.69 8.95
C ALA A 120 -2.34 9.43 7.88
N VAL A 121 -3.00 10.54 8.23
CA VAL A 121 -3.75 11.36 7.26
C VAL A 121 -2.82 11.91 6.19
N PHE A 122 -1.69 12.50 6.59
CA PHE A 122 -0.70 13.03 5.66
C PHE A 122 -0.24 11.97 4.66
N LEU A 123 0.14 10.78 5.13
CA LEU A 123 0.58 9.67 4.28
C LEU A 123 -0.55 9.11 3.40
N GLY A 124 -1.79 9.12 3.90
CA GLY A 124 -2.99 8.79 3.12
C GLY A 124 -3.20 9.73 1.94
N ILE A 125 -2.98 11.03 2.13
CA ILE A 125 -3.06 12.03 1.05
C ILE A 125 -1.89 11.86 0.08
N THR A 126 -0.66 11.76 0.60
CA THR A 126 0.55 11.65 -0.23
C THR A 126 0.49 10.43 -1.16
N VAL A 127 0.00 9.28 -0.70
CA VAL A 127 -0.09 8.10 -1.57
C VAL A 127 -1.09 8.31 -2.71
N VAL A 128 -2.20 9.01 -2.45
CA VAL A 128 -3.20 9.38 -3.48
C VAL A 128 -2.60 10.32 -4.51
N GLU A 129 -1.87 11.34 -4.07
CA GLU A 129 -1.17 12.27 -4.97
C GLU A 129 -0.16 11.54 -5.85
N MET A 130 0.66 10.66 -5.25
CA MET A 130 1.63 9.84 -5.99
C MET A 130 0.96 8.95 -7.04
N HIS A 131 -0.13 8.30 -6.66
CA HIS A 131 -0.89 7.45 -7.57
C HIS A 131 -1.53 8.24 -8.71
N HIS A 132 -2.15 9.38 -8.39
CA HIS A 132 -2.75 10.25 -9.40
C HIS A 132 -1.70 10.76 -10.40
N MET A 133 -0.54 11.21 -9.93
CA MET A 133 0.58 11.60 -10.81
C MET A 133 1.05 10.42 -11.67
N ALA A 134 1.14 9.21 -11.12
CA ALA A 134 1.53 8.03 -11.88
C ALA A 134 0.53 7.71 -13.00
N VAL A 135 -0.77 7.82 -12.74
CA VAL A 135 -1.84 7.64 -13.75
C VAL A 135 -1.68 8.66 -14.88
N LEU A 136 -1.52 9.96 -14.54
CA LEU A 136 -1.30 11.03 -15.53
C LEU A 136 -0.08 10.78 -16.44
N THR A 137 0.95 10.07 -15.94
CA THR A 137 2.13 9.74 -16.74
C THR A 137 1.97 8.55 -17.68
N ASN A 138 0.98 7.69 -17.43
CA ASN A 138 0.76 6.45 -18.18
C ASN A 138 -0.37 6.54 -19.21
N GLU A 139 -1.33 7.44 -19.00
CA GLU A 139 -2.47 7.62 -19.90
C GLU A 139 -2.10 8.54 -21.08
N LYS A 140 -2.28 8.03 -22.31
CA LYS A 140 -1.95 8.74 -23.57
C LYS A 140 -2.91 9.89 -23.90
N GLU A 141 -4.03 9.98 -23.19
CA GLU A 141 -5.07 11.00 -23.43
C GLU A 141 -4.71 12.38 -22.87
N TYR A 142 -3.77 12.47 -21.91
CA TYR A 142 -3.37 13.75 -21.35
C TYR A 142 -2.38 14.48 -22.24
N ALA A 143 -2.47 15.81 -22.23
CA ALA A 143 -1.52 16.67 -22.92
C ALA A 143 -0.07 16.38 -22.49
N THR A 144 0.86 16.43 -23.44
CA THR A 144 2.29 16.17 -23.23
C THR A 144 2.87 16.99 -22.07
N GLU A 145 2.45 18.24 -21.90
CA GLU A 145 2.89 19.11 -20.80
C GLU A 145 2.38 18.63 -19.43
N THR A 146 1.13 18.17 -19.34
CA THR A 146 0.59 17.56 -18.11
C THR A 146 1.39 16.32 -17.72
N ASN A 147 1.70 15.46 -18.69
CA ASN A 147 2.50 14.26 -18.47
C ASN A 147 3.92 14.60 -17.97
N LYS A 148 4.59 15.57 -18.60
CA LYS A 148 5.93 16.04 -18.18
C LYS A 148 5.91 16.60 -16.76
N ASN A 149 4.93 17.45 -16.43
CA ASN A 149 4.78 18.05 -15.11
C ASN A 149 4.51 17.00 -14.04
N ALA A 150 3.58 16.07 -14.28
CA ALA A 150 3.30 14.96 -13.37
C ALA A 150 4.55 14.09 -13.15
N ARG A 151 5.32 13.80 -14.21
CA ARG A 151 6.58 13.04 -14.11
C ARG A 151 7.64 13.78 -13.29
N LEU A 152 7.74 15.10 -13.42
CA LEU A 152 8.66 15.92 -12.62
C LEU A 152 8.25 15.88 -11.14
N LEU A 153 6.98 16.14 -10.84
CA LEU A 153 6.47 16.13 -9.47
C LEU A 153 6.63 14.76 -8.80
N LEU A 154 6.40 13.67 -9.53
CA LEU A 154 6.63 12.32 -9.04
C LEU A 154 8.11 12.06 -8.71
N LYS A 155 9.03 12.53 -9.56
CA LYS A 155 10.49 12.44 -9.29
C LYS A 155 10.87 13.22 -8.04
N ILE A 156 10.33 14.44 -7.86
CA ILE A 156 10.57 15.27 -6.69
C ILE A 156 10.04 14.58 -5.42
N HIS A 157 8.79 14.11 -5.44
CA HIS A 157 8.19 13.39 -4.32
C HIS A 157 9.01 12.17 -3.90
N ARG A 158 9.43 11.36 -4.88
CA ARG A 158 10.25 10.18 -4.62
C ARG A 158 11.61 10.56 -4.01
N ALA A 159 12.27 11.59 -4.54
CA ALA A 159 13.54 12.07 -4.01
C ALA A 159 13.41 12.60 -2.57
N ALA A 160 12.33 13.35 -2.29
CA ALA A 160 12.03 13.83 -0.95
C ALA A 160 11.81 12.67 0.03
N ALA A 161 11.05 11.63 -0.36
CA ALA A 161 10.83 10.45 0.47
C ALA A 161 12.15 9.73 0.80
N TYR A 162 13.05 9.56 -0.18
CA TYR A 162 14.38 8.98 0.05
C TYR A 162 15.25 9.85 0.95
N ALA A 163 15.22 11.17 0.76
CA ALA A 163 15.97 12.11 1.60
C ALA A 163 15.52 12.06 3.06
N ILE A 164 14.21 12.07 3.31
CA ILE A 164 13.66 11.94 4.68
C ILE A 164 14.10 10.61 5.30
N GLY A 165 13.99 9.50 4.56
CA GLY A 165 14.44 8.19 5.04
C GLY A 165 15.93 8.16 5.38
N LEU A 166 16.77 8.76 4.54
CA LEU A 166 18.22 8.86 4.76
C LEU A 166 18.55 9.74 5.98
N ILE A 167 17.89 10.88 6.13
CA ILE A 167 18.07 11.78 7.28
C ILE A 167 17.71 11.05 8.58
N LEU A 168 16.56 10.35 8.61
CA LEU A 168 16.12 9.60 9.79
C LEU A 168 17.07 8.44 10.13
N LEU A 169 17.66 7.80 9.12
CA LEU A 169 18.67 6.77 9.33
C LEU A 169 19.95 7.36 9.92
N ILE A 170 20.47 8.46 9.34
CA ILE A 170 21.68 9.13 9.82
C ILE A 170 21.48 9.67 11.24
N SER A 171 20.32 10.26 11.55
CA SER A 171 20.01 10.80 12.88
C SER A 171 19.90 9.72 13.97
N ARG A 172 19.88 8.44 13.60
CA ARG A 172 19.95 7.32 14.54
C ARG A 172 21.38 6.82 14.78
N LEU A 173 22.32 7.19 13.91
CA LEU A 173 23.73 6.78 13.97
C LEU A 173 24.63 7.82 14.64
N ILE A 174 24.15 9.05 14.81
CA ILE A 174 24.80 10.15 15.53
C ILE A 174 24.05 10.35 16.85
#